data_AF-X1CKX3-F1
#
_entry.id   AF-X1CKX3-F1
#
_cell.length_a   1.000
_cell.length_b   1.000
_cell.length_c   1.000
_cell.angle_alpha   90.00
_cell.angle_beta   90.00
_cell.angle_gamma   90.00
#
_symmetry.space_group_name_H-M   'P 1'
#
loop_
_entity.id
_entity.type
_entity.pdbx_description
1 polymer ?
#
loop_
_entity_poly.entity_id
_entity_poly.type
_entity_poly.pdbx_seq_one_letter_code
_entity_poly.pdbx_strand_id
1 'polypeptide(L)'
;MQKDSTLIRESGRKRKITGRTVIGVGVLFFLYGIVAACLMTPGYREMAEAYWDTLDPAGLTMARIWGISMPLGIILTFIGSSLVANVKAGLIWILTAGGLAILALIIISPFPSTSSIFFGISGSLIIFLWLGIVIIWGKRRLSLTDKEVATTDLKMLGYMFFALATWFICGLSTMHTFLFYPDEIAYLQIQENAIGVIYLVMSFLILGWFFTFLGQYLSKKVNKNN
;
A
#
# COMPACT_ATOMS: atom_id res chain seq x y z
N MET A 1 -14.76 42.87 7.88
CA MET A 1 -13.71 41.87 8.18
C MET A 1 -14.18 40.64 8.98
N GLN A 2 -15.29 40.68 9.75
CA GLN A 2 -15.74 39.53 10.56
C GLN A 2 -16.46 38.42 9.74
N LYS A 3 -16.97 38.72 8.54
CA LYS A 3 -17.70 37.78 7.67
C LYS A 3 -16.77 36.76 6.97
N ASP A 4 -15.52 37.12 6.73
CA ASP A 4 -14.55 36.25 6.04
C ASP A 4 -13.99 35.16 6.97
N SER A 5 -13.79 35.48 8.25
CA SER A 5 -13.29 34.51 9.23
C SER A 5 -14.32 33.41 9.54
N THR A 6 -15.62 33.73 9.48
CA THR A 6 -16.71 32.75 9.64
C THR A 6 -16.80 31.79 8.45
N LEU A 7 -16.68 32.30 7.22
CA LEU A 7 -16.74 31.47 6.01
C LEU A 7 -15.54 30.51 5.89
N ILE A 8 -14.34 30.97 6.26
CA ILE A 8 -13.14 30.13 6.29
C ILE A 8 -13.26 29.02 7.34
N ARG A 9 -13.83 29.33 8.51
CA ARG A 9 -14.03 28.35 9.58
C ARG A 9 -15.10 27.31 9.24
N GLU A 10 -16.16 27.71 8.56
CA GLU A 10 -17.24 26.83 8.14
C GLU A 10 -16.79 25.86 7.02
N SER A 11 -16.06 26.36 6.03
CA SER A 11 -15.49 25.52 4.96
C SER A 11 -14.52 24.48 5.50
N GLY A 12 -13.66 24.84 6.45
CA GLY A 12 -12.76 23.91 7.13
C GLY A 12 -13.48 22.84 7.96
N ARG A 13 -14.61 23.19 8.61
CA ARG A 13 -15.42 22.22 9.36
C ARG A 13 -16.12 21.22 8.44
N LYS A 14 -16.76 21.69 7.36
CA LYS A 14 -17.42 20.83 6.36
C LYS A 14 -16.42 19.84 5.76
N ARG A 15 -15.24 20.32 5.37
CA ARG A 15 -14.16 19.48 4.82
C ARG A 15 -13.72 18.35 5.76
N LYS A 16 -13.60 18.64 7.06
CA LYS A 16 -13.25 17.61 8.06
C LYS A 16 -14.34 16.56 8.24
N ILE A 17 -15.61 16.95 8.19
CA ILE A 17 -16.74 16.01 8.26
C ILE A 17 -16.72 15.10 7.03
N THR A 18 -16.65 15.69 5.83
CA THR A 18 -16.53 14.93 4.58
C THR A 18 -15.34 13.97 4.61
N GLY A 19 -14.17 14.43 5.05
CA GLY A 19 -12.98 13.59 5.15
C GLY A 19 -13.18 12.39 6.08
N ARG A 20 -13.82 12.56 7.24
CA ARG A 20 -14.13 11.46 8.17
C ARG A 20 -15.11 10.46 7.56
N THR A 21 -16.14 10.94 6.86
CA THR A 21 -17.10 10.05 6.17
C THR A 21 -16.39 9.23 5.10
N VAL A 22 -15.53 9.85 4.29
CA VAL A 22 -14.75 9.17 3.24
C VAL A 22 -13.81 8.12 3.84
N ILE A 23 -13.15 8.42 4.98
CA ILE A 23 -12.37 7.42 5.72
C ILE A 23 -13.26 6.25 6.14
N GLY A 24 -14.43 6.51 6.73
CA GLY A 24 -15.36 5.48 7.17
C GLY A 24 -15.78 4.54 6.03
N VAL A 25 -16.11 5.10 4.87
CA VAL A 25 -16.43 4.31 3.67
C VAL A 25 -15.24 3.46 3.23
N GLY A 26 -14.03 4.04 3.21
CA GLY A 26 -12.82 3.29 2.87
C GLY A 26 -12.53 2.13 3.83
N VAL A 27 -12.78 2.30 5.13
CA VAL A 27 -12.67 1.23 6.14
C VAL A 27 -13.69 0.11 5.89
N LEU A 28 -14.93 0.44 5.51
CA LEU A 28 -15.93 -0.57 5.17
C LEU A 28 -15.49 -1.42 3.96
N PHE A 29 -14.86 -0.81 2.95
CA PHE A 29 -14.29 -1.56 1.82
C PHE A 29 -13.15 -2.50 2.24
N PHE A 30 -12.29 -2.09 3.18
CA PHE A 30 -11.27 -2.99 3.75
C PHE A 30 -11.91 -4.19 4.47
N LEU A 31 -12.90 -3.94 5.34
CA LEU A 31 -13.58 -4.99 6.09
C LEU A 31 -14.29 -5.97 5.14
N TYR A 32 -14.95 -5.44 4.11
CA TYR A 32 -15.54 -6.27 3.05
C TYR A 32 -14.48 -7.14 2.37
N GLY A 33 -13.33 -6.57 1.99
CA GLY A 33 -12.24 -7.32 1.35
C GLY A 33 -11.73 -8.48 2.21
N ILE A 34 -11.60 -8.27 3.52
CA ILE A 34 -11.20 -9.32 4.46
C ILE A 34 -12.27 -10.42 4.55
N VAL A 35 -13.53 -10.04 4.75
CA VAL A 35 -14.64 -11.00 4.87
C VAL A 35 -14.80 -11.81 3.58
N ALA A 36 -14.80 -11.15 2.42
CA ALA A 36 -14.91 -11.82 1.14
C ALA A 36 -13.70 -12.74 0.87
N ALA A 37 -12.47 -12.34 1.25
CA ALA A 37 -11.32 -13.24 1.18
C ALA A 37 -11.54 -14.50 2.01
N CYS A 38 -12.00 -14.37 3.25
CA CYS A 38 -12.27 -15.53 4.12
C CYS A 38 -13.33 -16.46 3.55
N LEU A 39 -14.35 -15.93 2.87
CA LEU A 39 -15.42 -16.72 2.26
C LEU A 39 -15.00 -17.41 0.96
N MET A 40 -14.18 -16.75 0.14
CA MET A 40 -13.80 -17.26 -1.18
C MET A 40 -12.57 -18.17 -1.16
N THR A 41 -11.64 -17.95 -0.21
CA THR A 41 -10.37 -18.69 -0.15
C THR A 41 -10.54 -20.21 -0.04
N PRO A 42 -11.48 -20.76 0.78
CA PRO A 42 -11.66 -22.20 0.87
C PRO A 42 -12.01 -22.84 -0.48
N GLY A 43 -13.02 -22.31 -1.18
CA GLY A 43 -13.44 -22.81 -2.49
C GLY A 43 -12.35 -22.65 -3.56
N TYR A 44 -11.65 -21.52 -3.56
CA TYR A 44 -10.52 -21.30 -4.47
C TYR A 44 -9.35 -22.26 -4.20
N ARG A 45 -9.09 -22.65 -2.94
CA ARG A 45 -8.03 -23.62 -2.62
C ARG A 45 -8.35 -25.03 -3.07
N GLU A 46 -9.63 -25.42 -3.05
CA GLU A 46 -10.07 -26.75 -3.46
C GLU A 46 -10.15 -26.90 -4.98
N MET A 47 -10.63 -25.88 -5.68
CA MET A 47 -10.97 -25.95 -7.11
C MET A 47 -10.06 -25.11 -8.01
N ALA A 48 -9.14 -24.33 -7.44
CA ALA A 48 -8.25 -23.42 -8.18
C ALA A 48 -9.03 -22.52 -9.16
N GLU A 49 -8.62 -22.45 -10.43
CA GLU A 49 -9.29 -21.64 -11.45
C GLU A 49 -10.72 -22.11 -11.75
N ALA A 50 -11.00 -23.41 -11.62
CA ALA A 50 -12.35 -23.94 -11.85
C ALA A 50 -13.36 -23.42 -10.81
N TYR A 51 -12.90 -22.89 -9.67
CA TYR A 51 -13.76 -22.23 -8.69
C TYR A 51 -14.61 -21.12 -9.33
N TRP A 52 -14.02 -20.35 -10.25
CA TRP A 52 -14.72 -19.22 -10.87
C TRP A 52 -15.92 -19.64 -11.71
N ASP A 53 -15.86 -20.83 -12.31
CA ASP A 53 -16.94 -21.39 -13.14
C ASP A 53 -18.10 -21.94 -12.28
N THR A 54 -17.86 -22.19 -10.99
CA THR A 54 -18.88 -22.65 -10.05
C THR A 54 -19.70 -21.53 -9.44
N LEU A 55 -19.27 -20.27 -9.60
CA LEU A 55 -19.95 -19.12 -9.01
C LEU A 55 -21.21 -18.78 -9.79
N ASP A 56 -22.30 -18.60 -9.06
CA ASP A 56 -23.50 -17.98 -9.59
C ASP A 56 -23.26 -16.46 -9.87
N PRO A 57 -24.19 -15.76 -10.54
CA PRO A 57 -24.02 -14.34 -10.84
C PRO A 57 -23.76 -13.46 -9.60
N ALA A 58 -24.32 -13.84 -8.44
CA ALA A 58 -24.09 -13.14 -7.18
C ALA A 58 -22.66 -13.35 -6.66
N GLY A 59 -22.16 -14.59 -6.67
CA GLY A 59 -20.79 -14.94 -6.32
C GLY A 59 -19.76 -14.28 -7.22
N LEU A 60 -20.01 -14.24 -8.53
CA LEU A 60 -19.13 -13.55 -9.48
C LEU A 60 -19.09 -12.03 -9.21
N THR A 61 -20.22 -11.44 -8.85
CA THR A 61 -20.28 -10.03 -8.45
C THR A 61 -19.51 -9.79 -7.17
N MET A 62 -19.68 -10.66 -6.17
CA MET A 62 -18.95 -10.60 -4.90
C MET A 62 -17.43 -10.67 -5.11
N ALA A 63 -16.97 -11.58 -5.98
CA ALA A 63 -15.58 -11.75 -6.36
C ALA A 63 -14.97 -10.51 -7.03
N ARG A 64 -15.72 -9.89 -7.95
CA ARG A 64 -15.29 -8.65 -8.61
C ARG A 64 -15.17 -7.49 -7.62
N ILE A 65 -16.14 -7.36 -6.71
CA ILE A 65 -16.09 -6.32 -5.66
C ILE A 65 -14.89 -6.59 -4.73
N TRP A 66 -14.61 -7.86 -4.40
CA TRP A 66 -13.45 -8.22 -3.59
C TRP A 66 -12.12 -7.80 -4.24
N GLY A 67 -11.96 -8.03 -5.55
CA GLY A 67 -10.74 -7.65 -6.28
C GLY A 67 -10.44 -6.15 -6.24
N ILE A 68 -11.47 -5.30 -6.16
CA ILE A 68 -11.32 -3.83 -6.12
C ILE A 68 -11.41 -3.24 -4.72
N SER A 69 -11.91 -3.98 -3.73
CA SER A 69 -12.24 -3.41 -2.42
C SER A 69 -11.01 -2.93 -1.65
N MET A 70 -9.91 -3.70 -1.70
CA MET A 70 -8.67 -3.33 -1.02
C MET A 70 -8.02 -2.07 -1.64
N PRO A 71 -7.77 -2.00 -2.97
CA PRO A 71 -7.29 -0.76 -3.61
C PRO A 71 -8.19 0.45 -3.35
N LEU A 72 -9.50 0.27 -3.46
CA LEU A 72 -10.46 1.34 -3.25
C LEU A 72 -10.46 1.83 -1.80
N GLY A 73 -10.39 0.91 -0.83
CA GLY A 73 -10.24 1.25 0.59
C GLY A 73 -9.00 2.09 0.87
N ILE A 74 -7.84 1.74 0.28
CA ILE A 74 -6.59 2.50 0.39
C ILE A 74 -6.77 3.91 -0.16
N ILE A 75 -7.30 4.04 -1.38
CA ILE A 75 -7.49 5.33 -2.05
C ILE A 75 -8.43 6.23 -1.24
N LEU A 76 -9.60 5.70 -0.82
CA LEU A 76 -10.59 6.45 -0.06
C LEU A 76 -10.04 6.88 1.31
N THR A 77 -9.42 5.99 2.08
CA THR A 77 -8.85 6.35 3.39
C THR A 77 -7.75 7.40 3.26
N PHE A 78 -6.94 7.35 2.20
CA PHE A 78 -5.89 8.33 1.94
C PHE A 78 -6.46 9.71 1.52
N ILE A 79 -7.44 9.75 0.62
CA ILE A 79 -8.15 10.98 0.22
C ILE A 79 -8.85 11.60 1.44
N GLY A 80 -9.60 10.80 2.20
CA GLY A 80 -10.31 11.24 3.39
C GLY A 80 -9.36 11.79 4.45
N SER A 81 -8.21 11.13 4.67
CA SER A 81 -7.16 11.62 5.57
C SER A 81 -6.57 12.95 5.09
N SER A 82 -6.36 13.11 3.78
CA SER A 82 -5.86 14.35 3.18
C SER A 82 -6.85 15.52 3.33
N LEU A 83 -8.16 15.24 3.25
CA LEU A 83 -9.21 16.22 3.52
C LEU A 83 -9.21 16.64 5.00
N VAL A 84 -9.09 15.70 5.93
CA VAL A 84 -9.01 15.99 7.38
C VAL A 84 -7.76 16.80 7.72
N ALA A 85 -6.64 16.48 7.08
CA ALA A 85 -5.35 17.17 7.25
C ALA A 85 -5.26 18.53 6.52
N ASN A 86 -6.32 18.96 5.82
CA ASN A 86 -6.35 20.21 5.07
C ASN A 86 -5.22 20.35 4.02
N VAL A 87 -4.83 19.24 3.38
CA VAL A 87 -3.82 19.22 2.31
C VAL A 87 -4.22 20.16 1.16
N LYS A 88 -3.27 20.72 0.41
CA LYS A 88 -3.56 21.58 -0.76
C LYS A 88 -4.45 20.84 -1.77
N ALA A 89 -5.47 21.52 -2.31
CA ALA A 89 -6.44 20.90 -3.22
C ALA A 89 -5.79 20.28 -4.46
N GLY A 90 -4.78 20.94 -5.04
CA GLY A 90 -4.03 20.40 -6.19
C GLY A 90 -3.36 19.06 -5.89
N LEU A 91 -2.80 18.89 -4.68
CA LEU A 91 -2.21 17.61 -4.30
C LEU A 91 -3.29 16.53 -4.13
N ILE A 92 -4.44 16.86 -3.56
CA ILE A 92 -5.56 15.91 -3.46
C ILE A 92 -6.03 15.47 -4.85
N TRP A 93 -6.09 16.37 -5.82
CA TRP A 93 -6.44 16.03 -7.20
C TRP A 93 -5.43 15.09 -7.84
N ILE A 94 -4.12 15.36 -7.71
CA ILE A 94 -3.06 14.48 -8.20
C ILE A 94 -3.20 13.09 -7.58
N LEU A 95 -3.41 13.02 -6.26
CA LEU A 95 -3.55 11.76 -5.53
C LEU A 95 -4.81 10.99 -5.96
N THR A 96 -5.92 11.68 -6.17
CA THR A 96 -7.19 11.09 -6.60
C THR A 96 -7.07 10.57 -8.03
N ALA A 97 -6.51 11.37 -8.94
CA ALA A 97 -6.30 10.98 -10.33
C ALA A 97 -5.35 9.80 -10.44
N GLY A 98 -4.24 9.80 -9.69
CA GLY A 98 -3.31 8.67 -9.63
C GLY A 98 -3.96 7.40 -9.07
N GLY A 99 -4.75 7.52 -8.00
CA GLY A 99 -5.50 6.39 -7.44
C GLY A 99 -6.52 5.82 -8.43
N LEU A 100 -7.28 6.67 -9.11
CA LEU A 100 -8.24 6.23 -10.13
C LEU A 100 -7.55 5.59 -11.34
N ALA A 101 -6.39 6.11 -11.77
CA ALA A 101 -5.61 5.50 -12.83
C ALA A 101 -5.13 4.10 -12.45
N ILE A 102 -4.63 3.90 -11.23
CA ILE A 102 -4.24 2.58 -10.71
C ILE A 102 -5.46 1.64 -10.66
N LEU A 103 -6.61 2.12 -10.18
CA LEU A 103 -7.82 1.32 -10.12
C LEU A 103 -8.30 0.91 -11.53
N ALA A 104 -8.26 1.83 -12.50
CA ALA A 104 -8.58 1.53 -13.88
C ALA A 104 -7.62 0.49 -14.47
N LEU A 105 -6.32 0.60 -14.17
CA LEU A 105 -5.34 -0.41 -14.59
C LEU A 105 -5.65 -1.79 -13.99
N ILE A 106 -6.04 -1.87 -12.72
CA ILE A 106 -6.45 -3.14 -12.07
C ILE A 106 -7.68 -3.75 -12.74
N ILE A 107 -8.65 -2.93 -13.14
CA ILE A 107 -9.91 -3.39 -13.76
C ILE A 107 -9.69 -3.81 -15.22
N ILE A 108 -8.89 -3.04 -15.96
CA ILE A 108 -8.74 -3.19 -17.42
C ILE A 108 -7.64 -4.20 -17.75
N SER A 109 -6.60 -4.33 -16.93
CA SER A 109 -5.50 -5.24 -17.24
C SER A 109 -6.00 -6.68 -17.19
N PRO A 110 -6.06 -7.40 -18.33
CA PRO A 110 -6.08 -8.86 -18.26
C PRO A 110 -4.79 -9.23 -17.55
N PHE A 111 -4.83 -10.00 -16.46
CA PHE A 111 -3.64 -10.43 -15.73
C PHE A 111 -2.61 -10.97 -16.73
N PRO A 112 -1.59 -10.19 -17.13
CA PRO A 112 -0.69 -10.66 -18.16
C PRO A 112 0.19 -11.73 -17.53
N SER A 113 0.57 -12.73 -18.31
CA SER A 113 1.70 -13.60 -17.98
C SER A 113 2.85 -12.76 -17.46
N THR A 114 3.41 -13.15 -16.31
CA THR A 114 4.39 -12.37 -15.54
C THR A 114 5.54 -11.90 -16.43
N SER A 115 5.64 -10.58 -16.64
CA SER A 115 6.68 -10.00 -17.49
C SER A 115 7.95 -9.79 -16.68
N SER A 116 8.91 -10.69 -16.88
CA SER A 116 10.25 -10.65 -16.30
C SER A 116 10.94 -9.29 -16.43
N ILE A 117 10.82 -8.66 -17.59
CA ILE A 117 11.42 -7.34 -17.88
C ILE A 117 10.77 -6.24 -17.03
N PHE A 118 9.45 -6.25 -16.88
CA PHE A 118 8.74 -5.25 -16.09
C PHE A 118 9.19 -5.27 -14.63
N PHE A 119 9.29 -6.45 -14.03
CA PHE A 119 9.76 -6.61 -12.66
C PHE A 119 11.24 -6.20 -12.51
N GLY A 120 12.11 -6.56 -13.47
CA GLY A 120 13.53 -6.18 -13.46
C GLY A 120 13.76 -4.66 -13.55
N ILE A 121 13.01 -3.96 -14.42
CA ILE A 121 13.08 -2.49 -14.54
C ILE A 121 12.51 -1.84 -13.28
N SER A 122 11.36 -2.32 -12.80
CA SER A 122 10.71 -1.77 -11.61
C SER A 122 11.57 -1.94 -10.36
N GLY A 123 12.18 -3.11 -10.17
CA GLY A 123 13.11 -3.37 -9.07
C GLY A 123 14.34 -2.45 -9.11
N SER A 124 14.93 -2.26 -10.30
CA SER A 124 16.05 -1.34 -10.47
C SER A 124 15.66 0.11 -10.14
N LEU A 125 14.50 0.56 -10.60
CA LEU A 125 13.98 1.90 -10.28
C LEU A 125 13.76 2.07 -8.78
N ILE A 126 13.20 1.07 -8.10
CA ILE A 126 12.97 1.14 -6.65
C ILE A 126 14.30 1.25 -5.89
N ILE A 127 15.37 0.62 -6.36
CA ILE A 127 16.70 0.76 -5.74
C ILE A 127 17.23 2.18 -5.86
N PHE A 128 17.12 2.82 -7.03
CA PHE A 128 17.51 4.21 -7.18
C PHE A 128 16.69 5.15 -6.27
N LEU A 129 15.38 4.91 -6.18
CA LEU A 129 14.51 5.66 -5.26
C LEU A 129 14.91 5.43 -3.80
N TRP A 130 15.21 4.20 -3.41
CA TRP A 130 15.71 3.85 -2.09
C TRP A 130 17.02 4.56 -1.75
N LEU A 131 18.01 4.55 -2.65
CA LEU A 131 19.27 5.26 -2.48
C LEU A 131 19.03 6.77 -2.32
N GLY A 132 18.13 7.35 -3.12
CA GLY A 132 17.70 8.74 -2.98
C GLY A 132 17.12 9.02 -1.60
N ILE A 133 16.23 8.15 -1.10
CA ILE A 133 15.65 8.26 0.24
C ILE A 133 16.73 8.20 1.31
N VAL A 134 17.70 7.27 1.22
CA VAL A 134 18.83 7.14 2.17
C VAL A 134 19.67 8.41 2.20
N ILE A 135 20.04 8.95 1.04
CA ILE A 135 20.87 10.15 0.94
C ILE A 135 20.13 11.37 1.52
N ILE A 136 18.86 11.55 1.17
CA ILE A 136 18.03 12.66 1.68
C ILE A 136 17.86 12.53 3.20
N TRP A 137 17.59 11.33 3.69
CA TRP A 137 17.46 11.05 5.11
C TRP A 137 18.77 11.35 5.85
N GLY A 138 19.91 10.86 5.36
CA GLY A 138 21.21 11.07 5.99
C GLY A 138 21.56 12.55 6.12
N LYS A 139 21.32 13.35 5.07
CA LYS A 139 21.50 14.81 5.11
C LYS A 139 20.56 15.48 6.11
N ARG A 140 19.28 15.10 6.12
CA ARG A 140 18.27 15.68 7.02
C ARG A 140 18.55 15.33 8.48
N ARG A 141 19.03 14.12 8.77
CA ARG A 141 19.28 13.63 10.13
C ARG A 141 20.25 14.51 10.90
N LEU A 142 21.25 15.09 10.22
CA LEU A 142 22.27 15.95 10.84
C LEU A 142 21.71 17.26 11.39
N SER A 143 20.55 17.71 10.92
CA SER A 143 19.93 18.97 11.35
C SER A 143 18.78 18.78 12.34
N LEU A 144 18.54 17.57 12.83
CA LEU A 144 17.41 17.25 13.71
C LEU A 144 17.83 17.21 15.19
N THR A 145 16.88 17.51 16.07
CA THR A 145 17.06 17.32 17.52
C THR A 145 17.04 15.83 17.89
N ASP A 146 17.62 15.45 19.04
CA ASP A 146 17.68 14.05 19.48
C ASP A 146 16.32 13.33 19.50
N LYS A 147 15.25 14.05 19.87
CA LYS A 147 13.88 13.51 19.88
C LYS A 147 13.35 13.28 18.46
N GLU A 148 13.68 14.15 17.51
CA GLU A 148 13.26 14.02 16.11
C GLU A 148 14.07 12.94 15.39
N VAL A 149 15.36 12.81 15.73
CA VAL A 149 16.28 11.76 15.24
C VAL A 149 15.67 10.38 15.47
N ALA A 150 15.24 10.07 16.69
CA ALA A 150 14.64 8.77 17.00
C ALA A 150 13.41 8.46 16.11
N THR A 151 12.57 9.46 15.83
CA THR A 151 11.37 9.25 15.01
C THR A 151 11.67 9.12 13.52
N THR A 152 12.69 9.82 13.01
CA THR A 152 13.12 9.68 11.61
C THR A 152 13.86 8.36 11.40
N ASP A 153 14.64 7.91 12.39
CA ASP A 153 15.36 6.64 12.33
C ASP A 153 14.39 5.45 12.30
N LEU A 154 13.30 5.50 13.08
CA LEU A 154 12.23 4.49 13.02
C LEU A 154 11.52 4.45 11.66
N LYS A 155 11.21 5.62 11.06
CA LYS A 155 10.61 5.66 9.72
C LYS A 155 11.56 5.07 8.67
N MET A 156 12.85 5.39 8.79
CA MET A 156 13.89 4.88 7.90
C MET A 156 14.08 3.38 8.04
N LEU A 157 14.02 2.86 9.26
CA LEU A 157 14.01 1.43 9.53
C LEU A 157 12.82 0.74 8.85
N GLY A 158 11.63 1.33 8.91
CA GLY A 158 10.46 0.85 8.16
C GLY A 158 10.70 0.80 6.65
N TYR A 159 11.25 1.88 6.07
CA TYR A 159 11.60 1.91 4.65
C TYR A 159 12.68 0.90 4.26
N MET A 160 13.64 0.62 5.14
CA MET A 160 14.63 -0.44 4.95
C MET A 160 13.96 -1.81 4.81
N PHE A 161 13.01 -2.12 5.68
CA PHE A 161 12.25 -3.38 5.57
C PHE A 161 11.40 -3.45 4.30
N PHE A 162 10.78 -2.35 3.85
CA PHE A 162 10.10 -2.33 2.55
C PHE A 162 11.06 -2.53 1.38
N ALA A 163 12.27 -1.97 1.43
CA ALA A 163 13.30 -2.19 0.41
C ALA A 163 13.74 -3.65 0.39
N LEU A 164 13.93 -4.27 1.56
CA LEU A 164 14.21 -5.71 1.68
C LEU A 164 13.06 -6.56 1.13
N ALA A 165 11.80 -6.27 1.48
CA ALA A 165 10.66 -6.97 0.93
C ALA A 165 10.61 -6.85 -0.61
N THR A 166 10.84 -5.63 -1.12
CA THR A 166 10.85 -5.35 -2.56
C THR A 166 11.93 -6.14 -3.28
N TRP A 167 13.13 -6.26 -2.70
CA TRP A 167 14.21 -7.06 -3.26
C TRP A 167 13.75 -8.50 -3.60
N PHE A 168 13.05 -9.13 -2.66
CA PHE A 168 12.52 -10.48 -2.83
C PHE A 168 11.25 -10.56 -3.71
N ILE A 169 10.61 -9.43 -4.04
CA ILE A 169 9.42 -9.39 -4.91
C ILE A 169 9.82 -9.07 -6.36
N CYS A 170 10.62 -8.04 -6.59
CA CYS A 170 10.87 -7.50 -7.92
C CYS A 170 12.17 -7.99 -8.56
N GLY A 171 13.12 -8.52 -7.77
CA GLY A 171 14.44 -8.87 -8.26
C GLY A 171 15.22 -7.67 -8.82
N LEU A 172 16.35 -7.93 -9.48
CA LEU A 172 17.20 -6.89 -10.07
C LEU A 172 17.66 -7.30 -11.46
N SER A 173 17.37 -6.46 -12.45
CA SER A 173 17.75 -6.56 -13.87
C SER A 173 17.24 -7.83 -14.60
N THR A 174 17.52 -9.02 -14.09
CA THR A 174 17.13 -10.34 -14.63
C THR A 174 17.15 -11.48 -13.60
N MET A 175 17.63 -11.28 -12.37
CA MET A 175 17.48 -12.30 -11.31
C MET A 175 16.07 -12.26 -10.76
N HIS A 176 15.20 -13.11 -11.30
CA HIS A 176 13.84 -13.27 -10.82
C HIS A 176 13.85 -13.97 -9.48
N THR A 177 13.15 -13.39 -8.51
CA THR A 177 12.68 -14.18 -7.38
C THR A 177 11.52 -15.03 -7.90
N PHE A 178 11.68 -16.34 -7.77
CA PHE A 178 10.75 -17.35 -8.32
C PHE A 178 9.29 -17.19 -7.83
N LEU A 179 9.02 -16.31 -6.85
CA LEU A 179 7.72 -16.06 -6.23
C LEU A 179 6.58 -15.79 -7.24
N PHE A 180 6.88 -15.22 -8.40
CA PHE A 180 5.89 -14.91 -9.45
C PHE A 180 5.96 -15.85 -10.67
N TYR A 181 6.74 -16.92 -10.59
CA TYR A 181 6.93 -17.90 -11.67
C TYR A 181 6.64 -19.30 -11.14
N PRO A 182 5.35 -19.64 -10.93
CA PRO A 182 4.96 -20.94 -10.37
C PRO A 182 5.47 -22.12 -11.20
N ASP A 183 5.53 -21.97 -12.53
CA ASP A 183 6.05 -22.98 -13.45
C ASP A 183 7.54 -23.25 -13.24
N GLU A 184 8.33 -22.20 -12.98
CA GLU A 184 9.76 -22.35 -12.67
C GLU A 184 9.98 -22.98 -11.30
N ILE A 185 9.16 -22.61 -10.29
CA ILE A 185 9.19 -23.26 -8.96
C ILE A 185 8.92 -24.76 -9.09
N ALA A 186 7.92 -25.13 -9.89
CA ALA A 186 7.55 -26.52 -10.12
C ALA A 186 8.64 -27.29 -10.88
N TYR A 187 9.20 -26.69 -11.93
CA TYR A 187 10.26 -27.28 -12.75
C TYR A 187 11.55 -27.49 -11.95
N LEU A 188 11.97 -26.51 -11.15
CA LEU A 188 13.20 -26.57 -10.35
C LEU A 188 13.03 -27.32 -9.02
N GLN A 189 11.80 -27.73 -8.67
CA GLN A 189 11.47 -28.42 -7.42
C GLN A 189 11.91 -27.67 -6.15
N ILE A 190 11.73 -26.34 -6.15
CA ILE A 190 12.15 -25.44 -5.06
C ILE A 190 10.97 -24.92 -4.20
N GLN A 191 9.88 -25.67 -4.11
CA GLN A 191 8.65 -25.25 -3.42
C GLN A 191 8.90 -24.84 -1.96
N GLU A 192 9.67 -25.63 -1.21
CA GLU A 192 9.98 -25.35 0.20
C GLU A 192 10.74 -24.02 0.36
N ASN A 193 11.70 -23.76 -0.52
CA ASN A 193 12.45 -22.52 -0.54
C ASN A 193 11.55 -21.33 -0.88
N ALA A 194 10.65 -21.48 -1.86
CA ALA A 194 9.68 -20.45 -2.22
C ALA A 194 8.76 -20.09 -1.04
N ILE A 195 8.27 -21.10 -0.29
CA ILE A 195 7.49 -20.90 0.92
C ILE A 195 8.28 -20.11 1.98
N GLY A 196 9.54 -20.47 2.20
CA GLY A 196 10.42 -19.74 3.12
C GLY A 196 10.59 -18.26 2.74
N VAL A 197 10.80 -17.98 1.46
CA VAL A 197 10.91 -16.59 0.94
C VAL A 197 9.58 -15.83 1.11
N ILE A 198 8.43 -16.46 0.87
CA ILE A 198 7.11 -15.82 1.08
C ILE A 198 6.95 -15.38 2.54
N TYR A 199 7.26 -16.26 3.50
CA TYR A 199 7.21 -15.91 4.93
C TYR A 199 8.17 -14.78 5.28
N LEU A 200 9.37 -14.78 4.69
CA LEU A 200 10.36 -13.73 4.90
C LEU A 200 9.86 -12.37 4.36
N VAL A 201 9.30 -12.34 3.15
CA VAL A 201 8.71 -11.13 2.56
C VAL A 201 7.60 -10.59 3.43
N MET A 202 6.66 -11.45 3.88
CA MET A 202 5.57 -11.02 4.75
C MET A 202 6.08 -10.49 6.08
N SER A 203 7.11 -11.11 6.66
CA SER A 203 7.75 -10.63 7.89
C SER A 203 8.35 -9.24 7.70
N PHE A 204 9.06 -9.00 6.58
CA PHE A 204 9.59 -7.68 6.26
C PHE A 204 8.49 -6.65 6.02
N LEU A 205 7.41 -6.99 5.30
CA LEU A 205 6.29 -6.07 5.12
C LEU A 205 5.65 -5.68 6.46
N ILE A 206 5.41 -6.66 7.35
CA ILE A 206 4.86 -6.42 8.69
C ILE A 206 5.78 -5.49 9.48
N LEU A 207 7.08 -5.77 9.52
CA LEU A 207 8.06 -4.93 10.22
C LEU A 207 8.15 -3.53 9.60
N GLY A 208 8.12 -3.43 8.27
CA GLY A 208 8.09 -2.16 7.54
C GLY A 208 6.93 -1.29 7.96
N TRP A 209 5.71 -1.83 7.90
CA TRP A 209 4.51 -1.12 8.33
C TRP A 209 4.53 -0.80 9.83
N PHE A 210 4.99 -1.72 10.67
CA PHE A 210 5.09 -1.52 12.12
C PHE A 210 6.02 -0.36 12.47
N PHE A 211 7.25 -0.33 11.94
CA PHE A 211 8.21 0.73 12.23
C PHE A 211 7.81 2.08 11.62
N THR A 212 7.24 2.09 10.40
CA THR A 212 6.71 3.32 9.81
C THR A 212 5.56 3.87 10.66
N PHE A 213 4.61 3.04 11.09
CA PHE A 213 3.52 3.45 11.97
C PHE A 213 4.04 3.98 13.30
N LEU A 214 4.95 3.26 13.96
CA LEU A 214 5.54 3.66 15.23
C LEU A 214 6.29 4.99 15.12
N GLY A 215 7.07 5.18 14.06
CA GLY A 215 7.76 6.44 13.78
C GLY A 215 6.79 7.61 13.60
N GLN A 216 5.66 7.42 12.91
CA GLN A 216 4.63 8.45 12.77
C GLN A 216 3.93 8.76 14.10
N TYR A 217 3.62 7.72 14.87
CA TYR A 217 2.98 7.85 16.18
C TYR A 217 3.86 8.64 17.16
N LEU A 218 5.16 8.33 17.21
CA LEU A 218 6.10 9.03 18.08
C LEU A 218 6.38 10.46 17.62
N SER A 219 6.48 10.74 16.32
CA SER A 219 6.62 12.13 15.83
C SER A 219 5.46 13.02 16.32
N LYS A 220 4.23 12.49 16.36
CA LYS A 220 3.07 13.23 16.89
C LYS A 220 3.21 13.52 18.38
N LYS A 221 3.75 12.58 19.16
CA LYS A 221 3.96 12.74 20.61
C LYS A 221 5.04 13.78 20.90
N VAL A 222 6.14 13.77 20.14
CA VAL A 222 7.23 14.76 20.27
C VAL A 222 6.70 16.17 20.00
N ASN A 223 5.94 16.37 18.92
CA ASN A 223 5.38 17.68 18.56
C ASN A 223 4.32 18.22 19.54
N LYS A 224 3.76 17.39 20.43
CA LYS A 224 2.80 17.82 21.45
C LYS A 224 3.51 18.33 22.72
N ASN A 225 4.76 17.93 22.93
CA ASN A 225 5.54 18.20 24.13
C ASN A 225 6.58 19.32 23.94
N ASN A 226 6.64 19.90 22.73
CA ASN A 226 7.40 21.09 22.39
C ASN A 226 6.40 22.24 22.16
#